data_AF-A0A6A9T7U0-F1
#
_entry.id   AF-A0A6A9T7U0-F1
#
_cell.length_a   1.000
_cell.length_b   1.000
_cell.length_c   1.000
_cell.angle_alpha   90.00
_cell.angle_beta   90.00
_cell.angle_gamma   90.00
#
_symmetry.space_group_name_H-M   'P 1'
#
loop_
_entity.id
_entity.type
_entity.pdbx_description
1 polymer ?
#
loop_
_entity_poly.entity_id
_entity_poly.type
_entity_poly.pdbx_seq_one_letter_code
_entity_poly.pdbx_strand_id
1 'polypeptide(L)'
;MDSLEPTDDLLESLYVVNKVAKQLADEATAAYERGDVTESNVRSARKDALYRTKTAVLSRVVAHDPSLVTGEYHAIDGDVWLFLAVGEWRFHQPPHAFGTALTDAIETTNSRDDPIDAPYVRDPSVERSDRSLETALAHLADAGVNANDHLASPTVTTEHDRLVDVRWSHLP
;
A
#
# COMPACT_ATOMS: atom_id res chain seq x y z
N MET A 1 14.02 -12.06 6.33
CA MET A 1 13.48 -10.95 5.51
C MET A 1 14.56 -9.90 5.48
N ASP A 2 15.02 -9.49 4.31
CA ASP A 2 16.07 -8.48 4.22
C ASP A 2 15.50 -7.11 4.60
N SER A 3 16.19 -6.36 5.46
CA SER A 3 15.77 -5.01 5.85
C SER A 3 15.86 -4.03 4.68
N LEU A 4 15.14 -2.91 4.74
CA LEU A 4 15.25 -1.78 3.80
C LEU A 4 15.49 -0.47 4.54
N GLU A 5 16.56 0.24 4.20
CA GLU A 5 16.78 1.59 4.68
C GLU A 5 15.71 2.54 4.08
N PRO A 6 15.03 3.36 4.90
CA PRO A 6 13.94 4.22 4.45
C PRO A 6 14.46 5.51 3.79
N THR A 7 15.10 5.37 2.63
CA THR A 7 15.52 6.54 1.84
C THR A 7 14.31 7.32 1.33
N ASP A 8 14.47 8.63 1.12
CA ASP A 8 13.40 9.47 0.58
C ASP A 8 12.89 8.95 -0.78
N ASP A 9 13.81 8.48 -1.62
CA ASP A 9 13.52 7.88 -2.92
C ASP A 9 12.69 6.57 -2.81
N LEU A 10 12.96 5.74 -1.80
CA LEU A 10 12.17 4.55 -1.52
C LEU A 10 10.75 4.94 -1.06
N LEU A 11 10.65 5.90 -0.14
CA LEU A 11 9.40 6.33 0.47
C LEU A 11 8.51 7.10 -0.52
N GLU A 12 9.10 7.87 -1.45
CA GLU A 12 8.39 8.52 -2.55
C GLU A 12 7.78 7.47 -3.50
N SER A 13 8.54 6.44 -3.88
CA SER A 13 8.01 5.31 -4.66
C SER A 13 6.84 4.62 -3.96
N LEU A 14 6.99 4.37 -2.66
CA LEU A 14 5.96 3.76 -1.83
C LEU A 14 4.70 4.64 -1.73
N TYR A 15 4.87 5.96 -1.63
CA TYR A 15 3.78 6.92 -1.65
C TYR A 15 3.00 6.86 -2.97
N VAL A 16 3.69 6.87 -4.12
CA VAL A 16 3.04 6.75 -5.44
C VAL A 16 2.24 5.45 -5.53
N VAL A 17 2.82 4.32 -5.13
CA VAL A 17 2.15 3.01 -5.09
C VAL A 17 0.88 3.05 -4.24
N ASN A 18 0.95 3.62 -3.02
CA ASN A 18 -0.22 3.74 -2.14
C ASN A 18 -1.31 4.63 -2.73
N LYS A 19 -0.95 5.72 -3.42
CA LYS A 19 -1.91 6.63 -4.06
C LYS A 19 -2.62 5.95 -5.23
N VAL A 20 -1.88 5.21 -6.06
CA VAL A 20 -2.49 4.47 -7.17
C VAL A 20 -3.32 3.29 -6.67
N ALA A 21 -2.92 2.62 -5.58
CA ALA A 21 -3.76 1.60 -4.95
C ALA A 21 -5.14 2.17 -4.56
N LYS A 22 -5.18 3.36 -3.95
CA LYS A 22 -6.44 4.05 -3.63
C LYS A 22 -7.26 4.37 -4.89
N GLN A 23 -6.63 4.92 -5.92
CA GLN A 23 -7.29 5.20 -7.20
C GLN A 23 -7.88 3.93 -7.84
N LEU A 24 -7.12 2.82 -7.85
CA LEU A 24 -7.61 1.53 -8.36
C LEU A 24 -8.78 0.99 -7.55
N ALA A 25 -8.86 1.28 -6.25
CA ALA A 25 -10.01 0.93 -5.42
C ALA A 25 -11.28 1.67 -5.89
N ASP A 26 -11.19 2.99 -6.05
CA ASP A 26 -12.31 3.82 -6.52
C ASP A 26 -12.73 3.39 -7.93
N GLU A 27 -11.76 3.15 -8.81
CA GLU A 27 -11.99 2.70 -10.18
C GLU A 27 -12.59 1.28 -10.25
N ALA A 28 -12.21 0.37 -9.35
CA ALA A 28 -12.78 -0.97 -9.27
C ALA A 28 -14.25 -0.93 -8.85
N THR A 29 -14.57 -0.10 -7.86
CA THR A 29 -15.96 0.14 -7.40
C THR A 29 -16.79 0.72 -8.55
N ALA A 30 -16.30 1.79 -9.20
CA ALA A 30 -16.99 2.39 -10.34
C ALA A 30 -17.19 1.40 -11.51
N ALA A 31 -16.30 0.41 -11.68
CA ALA A 31 -16.44 -0.64 -12.68
C ALA A 31 -17.52 -1.65 -12.33
N TYR A 32 -17.54 -2.07 -11.08
CA TYR A 32 -18.59 -2.94 -10.56
C TYR A 32 -19.98 -2.29 -10.68
N GLU A 33 -20.11 -1.03 -10.27
CA GLU A 33 -21.39 -0.31 -10.28
C GLU A 33 -22.00 -0.15 -11.69
N ARG A 34 -21.15 -0.07 -12.72
CA ARG A 34 -21.60 -0.02 -14.14
C ARG A 34 -21.72 -1.39 -14.81
N GLY A 35 -21.54 -2.49 -14.06
CA GLY A 35 -21.65 -3.87 -14.55
C GLY A 35 -20.43 -4.40 -15.30
N ASP A 36 -19.29 -3.71 -15.26
CA ASP A 36 -18.04 -4.15 -15.89
C ASP A 36 -17.22 -5.01 -14.91
N VAL A 37 -17.65 -6.26 -14.74
CA VAL A 37 -17.06 -7.20 -13.77
C VAL A 37 -15.60 -7.50 -14.09
N THR A 38 -15.25 -7.59 -15.37
CA THR A 38 -13.87 -7.87 -15.80
C THR A 38 -12.93 -6.76 -15.38
N GLU A 39 -13.26 -5.50 -15.70
CA GLU A 39 -12.43 -4.36 -15.32
C GLU A 39 -12.37 -4.18 -13.80
N SER A 40 -13.49 -4.42 -13.10
CA SER A 40 -13.51 -4.41 -11.63
C SER A 40 -12.54 -5.42 -11.03
N ASN A 41 -12.51 -6.64 -11.56
CA ASN A 41 -11.61 -7.70 -11.10
C ASN A 41 -10.14 -7.38 -11.40
N VAL A 42 -9.82 -6.86 -12.60
CA VAL A 42 -8.45 -6.44 -12.96
C VAL A 42 -7.95 -5.37 -11.99
N ARG A 43 -8.76 -4.32 -11.77
CA ARG A 43 -8.41 -3.20 -10.89
C ARG A 43 -8.28 -3.66 -9.44
N SER A 44 -9.18 -4.52 -8.97
CA SER A 44 -9.12 -5.10 -7.62
C SER A 44 -7.87 -5.95 -7.41
N ALA A 45 -7.50 -6.81 -8.37
CA ALA A 45 -6.30 -7.63 -8.29
C ALA A 45 -5.03 -6.77 -8.19
N ARG A 46 -4.93 -5.72 -9.02
CA ARG A 46 -3.79 -4.79 -9.00
C ARG A 46 -3.77 -3.95 -7.72
N LYS A 47 -4.91 -3.41 -7.28
CA LYS A 47 -5.08 -2.70 -6.00
C LYS A 47 -4.55 -3.53 -4.84
N ASP A 48 -4.99 -4.78 -4.73
CA ASP A 48 -4.60 -5.68 -3.65
C ASP A 48 -3.10 -5.98 -3.68
N ALA A 49 -2.53 -6.20 -4.87
CA ALA A 49 -1.09 -6.38 -5.03
C ALA A 49 -0.32 -5.14 -4.59
N LEU A 50 -0.72 -3.93 -4.99
CA LEU A 50 -0.08 -2.69 -4.55
C LEU A 50 -0.16 -2.47 -3.02
N TYR A 51 -1.28 -2.82 -2.39
CA TYR A 51 -1.37 -2.76 -0.92
C TYR A 51 -0.46 -3.78 -0.24
N ARG A 52 -0.36 -4.99 -0.78
CA ARG A 52 0.60 -6.01 -0.28
C ARG A 52 2.05 -5.59 -0.48
N THR A 53 2.39 -5.00 -1.64
CA THR A 53 3.70 -4.37 -1.89
C THR A 53 4.00 -3.32 -0.83
N LYS A 54 3.02 -2.43 -0.55
CA LYS A 54 3.18 -1.39 0.47
C LYS A 54 3.50 -1.97 1.84
N THR A 55 2.72 -2.97 2.27
CA THR A 55 2.94 -3.67 3.55
C THR A 55 4.30 -4.36 3.57
N ALA A 56 4.71 -5.01 2.49
CA ALA A 56 6.02 -5.66 2.40
C ALA A 56 7.19 -4.67 2.55
N VAL A 57 7.13 -3.52 1.88
CA VAL A 57 8.15 -2.46 2.03
C VAL A 57 8.20 -1.95 3.47
N LEU A 58 7.05 -1.60 4.06
CA LEU A 58 7.02 -1.08 5.43
C LEU A 58 7.47 -2.11 6.47
N SER A 59 7.15 -3.40 6.31
CA SER A 59 7.70 -4.46 7.16
C SER A 59 9.23 -4.48 7.14
N ARG A 60 9.83 -4.32 5.95
CA ARG A 60 11.28 -4.30 5.77
C ARG A 60 11.93 -3.02 6.32
N VAL A 61 11.23 -1.89 6.26
CA VAL A 61 11.64 -0.62 6.89
C VAL A 61 11.63 -0.73 8.42
N VAL A 62 10.54 -1.23 9.02
CA VAL A 62 10.48 -1.45 10.47
C VAL A 62 11.55 -2.45 10.93
N ALA A 63 11.80 -3.50 10.14
CA ALA A 63 12.85 -4.47 10.42
C ALA A 63 14.28 -3.91 10.26
N HIS A 64 14.46 -2.82 9.52
CA HIS A 64 15.76 -2.14 9.40
C HIS A 64 16.12 -1.41 10.69
N ASP A 65 15.24 -0.52 11.13
CA ASP A 65 15.38 0.21 12.38
C ASP A 65 13.98 0.72 12.80
N PRO A 66 13.35 0.12 13.83
CA PRO A 66 12.03 0.56 14.27
C PRO A 66 12.04 1.96 14.88
N SER A 67 13.19 2.49 15.33
CA SER A 67 13.28 3.85 15.89
C SER A 67 13.11 4.95 14.84
N LEU A 68 13.21 4.61 13.55
CA LEU A 68 12.91 5.50 12.43
C LEU A 68 11.41 5.58 12.11
N VAL A 69 10.58 4.79 12.81
CA VAL A 69 9.15 4.65 12.55
C VAL A 69 8.38 4.97 13.82
N THR A 70 7.44 5.90 13.74
CA THR A 70 6.47 6.14 14.82
C THR A 70 5.07 5.76 14.37
N GLY A 71 4.22 5.43 15.34
CA GLY A 71 2.86 4.98 15.10
C GLY A 71 1.81 5.78 15.88
N GLU A 72 0.62 5.85 15.31
CA GLU A 72 -0.60 6.34 15.96
C GLU A 72 -1.77 5.46 15.51
N TYR A 73 -2.65 5.06 16.42
CA TYR A 73 -3.88 4.35 16.09
C TYR A 73 -4.98 5.34 15.75
N HIS A 74 -5.52 5.24 14.53
CA HIS A 74 -6.59 6.09 14.03
C HIS A 74 -7.89 5.28 13.92
N ALA A 75 -9.02 5.89 14.25
CA ALA A 75 -10.34 5.41 13.85
C ALA A 75 -10.71 6.07 12.53
N ILE A 76 -11.02 5.28 11.51
CA ILE A 76 -11.44 5.74 10.18
C ILE A 76 -12.62 4.89 9.76
N ASP A 77 -13.77 5.52 9.54
CA ASP A 77 -15.03 4.85 9.14
C ASP A 77 -15.45 3.68 10.04
N GLY A 78 -15.10 3.75 11.34
CA GLY A 78 -15.40 2.73 12.34
C GLY A 78 -14.35 1.61 12.47
N ASP A 79 -13.35 1.60 11.60
CA ASP A 79 -12.22 0.66 11.67
C ASP A 79 -10.98 1.30 12.31
N VAL A 80 -10.19 0.49 13.00
CA VAL A 80 -8.92 0.92 13.60
C VAL A 80 -7.77 0.66 12.64
N TRP A 81 -6.95 1.69 12.42
CA TRP A 81 -5.79 1.68 11.53
C TRP A 81 -4.53 2.08 12.29
N LEU A 82 -3.40 1.45 11.99
CA LEU A 82 -2.09 1.91 12.40
C LEU A 82 -1.57 2.92 11.39
N PHE A 83 -1.46 4.17 11.81
CA PHE A 83 -0.87 5.26 11.04
C PHE A 83 0.60 5.35 11.37
N LEU A 84 1.44 5.18 10.34
CA LEU A 84 2.88 5.17 10.48
C LEU A 84 3.47 6.44 9.91
N ALA A 85 4.42 7.03 10.62
CA ALA A 85 5.27 8.08 10.11
C ALA A 85 6.71 7.56 9.99
N VAL A 86 7.32 7.79 8.82
CA VAL A 86 8.74 7.54 8.53
C VAL A 86 9.30 8.82 7.96
N GLY A 87 9.96 9.63 8.81
CA GLY A 87 10.26 11.01 8.49
C GLY A 87 8.99 11.82 8.18
N GLU A 88 8.92 12.42 6.99
CA GLU A 88 7.75 13.20 6.55
C GLU A 88 6.65 12.33 5.90
N TRP A 89 6.98 11.08 5.58
CA TRP A 89 6.10 10.16 4.85
C TRP A 89 5.16 9.45 5.80
N ARG A 90 3.90 9.31 5.37
CA ARG A 90 2.81 8.82 6.23
C ARG A 90 1.97 7.75 5.54
N PHE A 91 1.71 6.65 6.23
CA PHE A 91 1.04 5.48 5.67
C PHE A 91 0.09 4.82 6.68
N HIS A 92 -1.14 4.55 6.26
CA HIS A 92 -2.05 3.68 7.00
C HIS A 92 -1.81 2.21 6.67
N GLN A 93 -1.82 1.39 7.72
CA GLN A 93 -1.74 -0.07 7.69
C GLN A 93 -2.80 -0.68 8.60
N PRO A 94 -3.30 -1.89 8.29
CA PRO A 94 -4.05 -2.67 9.28
C PRO A 94 -3.21 -2.85 10.57
N PRO A 95 -3.82 -2.86 11.76
CA PRO A 95 -3.12 -2.95 13.05
C PRO A 95 -2.21 -4.17 13.25
N HIS A 96 -2.33 -5.19 12.39
CA HIS A 96 -1.59 -6.44 12.47
C HIS A 96 -0.80 -6.74 11.19
N ALA A 97 -0.58 -5.73 10.33
CA ALA A 97 0.02 -5.89 9.01
C ALA A 97 1.45 -6.46 9.03
N PHE A 98 2.20 -6.21 10.11
CA PHE A 98 3.62 -6.57 10.21
C PHE A 98 3.89 -7.82 11.05
N GLY A 99 2.82 -8.47 11.55
CA GLY A 99 2.93 -9.43 12.64
C GLY A 99 3.25 -8.75 13.97
N THR A 100 2.97 -9.44 15.08
CA THR A 100 3.02 -8.89 16.43
C THR A 100 4.42 -8.36 16.79
N ALA A 101 5.48 -9.12 16.51
CA ALA A 101 6.84 -8.73 16.90
C ALA A 101 7.32 -7.40 16.28
N LEU A 102 7.01 -7.16 14.99
CA LEU A 102 7.37 -5.88 14.35
C LEU A 102 6.43 -4.76 14.78
N THR A 103 5.15 -5.06 14.98
CA THR A 103 4.16 -4.06 15.42
C THR A 103 4.50 -3.55 16.83
N ASP A 104 4.87 -4.45 17.75
CA ASP A 104 5.23 -4.13 19.13
C ASP A 104 6.57 -3.36 19.24
N ALA A 105 7.41 -3.41 18.20
CA ALA A 105 8.67 -2.68 18.15
C ALA A 105 8.49 -1.19 17.78
N ILE A 106 7.34 -0.82 17.22
CA ILE A 106 7.05 0.56 16.80
C ILE A 106 6.55 1.36 18.01
N GLU A 107 7.21 2.48 18.29
CA GLU A 107 6.73 3.40 19.32
C GLU A 107 5.41 4.04 18.90
N THR A 108 4.36 3.90 19.73
CA THR A 108 3.02 4.41 19.45
C THR A 108 2.61 5.47 20.46
N THR A 109 1.98 6.56 19.99
CA THR A 109 1.56 7.69 20.83
C THR A 109 0.26 7.44 21.61
N ASN A 110 -0.53 6.47 21.15
CA ASN A 110 -1.79 6.03 21.76
C ASN A 110 -1.94 4.49 21.62
N SER A 111 -3.10 3.96 22.01
CA SER A 111 -3.37 2.52 21.99
C SER A 111 -4.46 2.15 20.99
N ARG A 112 -4.48 0.88 20.59
CA ARG A 112 -5.53 0.34 19.72
C ARG A 112 -6.94 0.45 20.34
N ASP A 113 -7.03 0.39 21.66
CA ASP A 113 -8.29 0.47 22.41
C ASP A 113 -8.78 1.92 22.59
N ASP A 114 -7.92 2.91 22.33
CA ASP A 114 -8.21 4.34 22.40
C ASP A 114 -7.65 5.06 21.14
N PRO A 115 -8.22 4.77 19.95
CA PRO A 115 -7.77 5.35 18.70
C PRO A 115 -8.23 6.80 18.57
N ILE A 116 -7.41 7.63 17.92
CA ILE A 116 -7.75 9.02 17.62
C ILE A 116 -8.70 9.05 16.41
N ASP A 117 -9.80 9.79 16.51
CA ASP A 117 -10.70 10.01 15.38
C ASP A 117 -9.97 10.85 14.32
N ALA A 118 -9.72 10.24 13.16
CA ALA A 118 -8.97 10.86 12.09
C ALA A 118 -9.87 10.97 10.86
N PRO A 119 -10.26 12.19 10.46
CA PRO A 119 -11.11 12.34 9.30
C PRO A 119 -10.32 11.95 8.04
N TYR A 120 -10.96 11.20 7.13
CA TYR A 120 -10.39 10.86 5.83
C TYR A 120 -10.42 12.08 4.88
N VAL A 121 -9.68 13.13 5.25
CA VAL A 121 -9.62 14.38 4.48
C VAL A 121 -8.30 14.44 3.76
N ARG A 122 -8.40 14.55 2.43
CA ARG A 122 -7.24 14.86 1.59
C ARG A 122 -6.70 16.22 1.99
N ASP A 123 -5.43 16.27 2.39
CA ASP A 123 -4.71 17.54 2.51
C ASP A 123 -4.41 18.09 1.10
N PRO A 124 -4.98 19.26 0.72
CA PRO A 124 -4.72 19.86 -0.59
C PRO A 124 -3.36 20.55 -0.67
N SER A 125 -2.67 20.79 0.46
CA SER A 125 -1.38 21.46 0.52
C SER A 125 -0.19 20.54 0.25
N VAL A 126 -0.40 19.23 0.29
CA VAL A 126 0.65 18.24 -0.01
C VAL A 126 0.83 18.11 -1.52
N GLU A 127 1.98 18.58 -2.01
CA GLU A 127 2.39 18.40 -3.40
C GLU A 127 2.47 16.90 -3.72
N ARG A 128 2.02 16.55 -4.93
CA ARG A 128 2.14 15.17 -5.39
C ARG A 128 3.52 14.99 -6.01
N SER A 129 4.12 13.84 -5.75
CA SER A 129 5.24 13.37 -6.55
C SER A 129 4.86 13.34 -8.04
N ASP A 130 5.76 13.83 -8.89
CA ASP A 130 5.68 13.72 -10.35
C ASP A 130 6.09 12.33 -10.87
N ARG A 131 6.53 11.44 -9.97
CA ARG A 131 6.97 10.09 -10.31
C ARG A 131 5.81 9.24 -10.83
N SER A 132 6.05 8.59 -11.96
CA SER A 132 5.10 7.65 -12.54
C SER A 132 5.00 6.36 -11.71
N LEU A 133 3.86 5.67 -11.80
CA LEU A 133 3.73 4.33 -11.19
C LEU A 133 4.78 3.35 -11.72
N GLU A 134 5.06 3.38 -13.03
CA GLU A 134 6.04 2.49 -13.67
C GLU A 134 7.43 2.67 -13.06
N THR A 135 7.87 3.93 -12.92
CA THR A 135 9.15 4.25 -12.26
C THR A 135 9.16 3.82 -10.80
N ALA A 136 8.07 4.09 -10.05
CA ALA A 136 7.98 3.69 -8.66
C ALA A 136 8.04 2.17 -8.48
N LEU A 137 7.35 1.41 -9.32
CA LEU A 137 7.35 -0.06 -9.27
C LEU A 137 8.71 -0.64 -9.66
N ALA A 138 9.36 -0.09 -10.69
CA ALA A 138 10.71 -0.51 -11.07
C ALA A 138 11.71 -0.27 -9.93
N HIS A 139 11.66 0.92 -9.31
CA HIS A 139 12.53 1.25 -8.17
C HIS A 139 12.31 0.32 -6.96
N LEU A 140 11.06 -0.02 -6.63
CA LEU A 140 10.77 -0.99 -5.56
C LEU A 140 11.24 -2.41 -5.93
N ALA A 141 11.11 -2.81 -7.20
CA ALA A 141 11.59 -4.09 -7.68
C ALA A 141 13.12 -4.19 -7.60
N ASP A 142 13.85 -3.12 -7.93
CA ASP A 142 15.31 -3.03 -7.77
C ASP A 142 15.73 -3.13 -6.30
N ALA A 143 14.90 -2.63 -5.37
CA ALA A 143 15.05 -2.83 -3.93
C ALA A 143 14.63 -4.23 -3.43
N GLY A 144 14.24 -5.13 -4.34
CA GLY A 144 13.84 -6.50 -4.05
C GLY A 144 12.39 -6.66 -3.61
N VAL A 145 11.50 -5.73 -3.96
CA VAL A 145 10.04 -5.84 -3.75
C VAL A 145 9.31 -5.68 -5.09
N ASN A 146 9.12 -6.79 -5.81
CA ASN A 146 8.38 -6.80 -7.07
C ASN A 146 6.87 -6.92 -6.81
N ALA A 147 6.08 -5.99 -7.34
CA ALA A 147 4.62 -6.01 -7.17
C ALA A 147 3.94 -7.20 -7.85
N ASN A 148 4.53 -7.79 -8.90
CA ASN A 148 4.01 -9.00 -9.53
C ASN A 148 4.00 -10.20 -8.57
N ASP A 149 4.97 -10.30 -7.66
CA ASP A 149 5.06 -11.36 -6.63
C ASP A 149 3.94 -11.26 -5.59
N HIS A 150 3.28 -10.11 -5.54
CA HIS A 150 2.18 -9.84 -4.64
C HIS A 150 0.81 -9.99 -5.30
N LEU A 151 0.72 -10.46 -6.55
CA LEU A 151 -0.56 -10.84 -7.15
C LEU A 151 -1.02 -12.20 -6.60
N ALA A 152 -2.31 -12.33 -6.23
CA ALA A 152 -2.86 -13.62 -5.81
C ALA A 152 -2.92 -14.63 -6.98
N SER A 153 -3.09 -14.11 -8.20
CA SER A 153 -3.03 -14.84 -9.46
C SER A 153 -2.50 -13.89 -10.54
N PRO A 154 -1.68 -14.37 -11.50
CA PRO A 154 -1.21 -13.54 -12.60
C PRO A 154 -2.33 -13.19 -13.60
N THR A 155 -3.50 -13.82 -13.49
CA THR A 155 -4.63 -13.59 -14.38
C THR A 155 -5.96 -13.50 -13.65
N VAL A 156 -6.92 -12.81 -14.26
CA VAL A 156 -8.34 -12.84 -13.88
C VAL A 156 -9.18 -13.43 -15.01
N THR A 157 -10.27 -14.11 -14.66
CA THR A 157 -11.20 -14.67 -15.65
C THR A 157 -12.30 -13.64 -15.97
N THR A 158 -12.58 -13.44 -17.24
CA THR A 158 -13.65 -12.56 -17.72
C THR A 158 -15.01 -13.25 -17.69
N GLU A 159 -16.07 -12.49 -17.92
CA GLU A 159 -17.44 -13.03 -18.07
C GLU A 159 -17.61 -14.00 -19.26
N HIS A 160 -16.64 -14.03 -20.18
CA HIS A 160 -16.63 -14.91 -21.36
C HIS A 160 -15.56 -16.00 -21.26
N ASP A 161 -15.18 -16.39 -20.03
CA ASP A 161 -14.16 -17.41 -19.74
C ASP A 161 -12.79 -17.13 -20.38
N ARG A 162 -12.46 -15.86 -20.64
CA ARG A 162 -11.12 -15.47 -21.13
C ARG A 162 -10.23 -15.12 -19.96
N LEU A 163 -8.92 -15.35 -20.11
CA LEU A 163 -7.93 -14.92 -19.13
C LEU A 163 -7.36 -13.56 -19.53
N VAL A 164 -7.31 -12.62 -18.58
CA VAL A 164 -6.65 -11.32 -18.70
C VAL A 164 -5.44 -11.33 -17.78
N ASP A 165 -4.26 -11.07 -18.34
CA ASP A 165 -3.02 -10.89 -17.57
C ASP A 165 -3.09 -9.57 -16.79
N VAL A 166 -2.91 -9.65 -15.47
CA VAL A 166 -2.98 -8.48 -14.58
C VAL A 166 -1.61 -7.98 -14.15
N ARG A 167 -0.53 -8.67 -14.56
CA ARG A 167 0.85 -8.28 -14.24
C ARG A 167 1.22 -6.92 -14.85
N TRP A 168 2.21 -6.28 -14.24
CA TRP A 168 2.90 -5.14 -14.82
C TRP A 168 4.02 -5.67 -15.72
N SER A 169 3.87 -5.51 -17.03
CA SER A 169 4.74 -6.10 -18.04
C SER A 169 6.16 -5.51 -18.10
N HIS A 170 6.37 -4.34 -17.49
CA HIS A 170 7.68 -3.71 -17.38
C HIS A 170 8.49 -4.20 -16.16
N LEU A 171 7.86 -4.99 -15.27
CA LEU A 171 8.54 -5.61 -14.14
C LEU A 171 9.04 -7.01 -14.54
N PRO A 172 10.15 -7.47 -13.92
CA PRO A 172 10.65 -8.83 -14.12
C PRO A 172 9.67 -9.91 -13.66
#